data_AF-A0AAV3U284-F1
#
_entry.id   AF-A0AAV3U284-F1
#
_cell.length_a   1.000
_cell.length_b   1.000
_cell.length_c   1.000
_cell.angle_alpha   90.00
_cell.angle_beta   90.00
_cell.angle_gamma   90.00
#
_symmetry.space_group_name_H-M   'P 1'
#
loop_
_entity.id
_entity.type
_entity.pdbx_description
1 polymer ?
#
loop_
_entity_poly.entity_id
_entity_poly.type
_entity_poly.pdbx_seq_one_letter_code
_entity_poly.pdbx_strand_id
1 'polypeptide(L)'
;MRASNNKSTSTHIRFFITFFLGLVTTGCSAGQTLDNTEESNLLSKKVLEATSIYGARIEWCDAQILKYPGVKFDLNRLKSLGATRTESITAVSFISFNNYYECERKERHNFAFLLATLKNLQVELNVATDSIERIQSLAVYPSSKEIKLEIDYLKLSAEKRAYYESVLGTQPFDLMTVLESNELLRP
;
A
#
# COMPACT_ATOMS: atom_id res chain seq x y z
N MET A 1 16.08 0.77 34.61
CA MET A 1 14.63 1.07 34.44
C MET A 1 14.48 2.52 33.96
N ARG A 2 14.33 2.74 32.65
CA ARG A 2 13.79 3.98 32.08
C ARG A 2 13.05 3.58 30.80
N ALA A 3 11.73 3.57 30.89
CA ALA A 3 10.85 3.39 29.74
C ALA A 3 10.85 4.71 28.95
N SER A 4 11.35 4.66 27.72
CA SER A 4 11.15 5.73 26.74
C SER A 4 9.88 5.40 25.95
N ASN A 5 8.78 6.01 26.35
CA ASN A 5 7.54 6.02 25.59
C ASN A 5 7.74 6.96 24.39
N ASN A 6 8.09 6.40 23.24
CA ASN A 6 8.03 7.14 21.98
C ASN A 6 6.82 6.63 21.18
N LYS A 7 5.62 7.16 21.51
CA LYS A 7 4.46 7.06 20.62
C LYS A 7 4.72 7.97 19.42
N SER A 8 5.46 7.45 18.44
CA SER A 8 5.45 7.99 17.09
C SER A 8 4.11 7.59 16.45
N THR A 9 3.03 8.27 16.85
CA THR A 9 1.75 8.18 16.17
C THR A 9 1.92 8.78 14.79
N SER A 10 2.15 7.87 13.83
CA SER A 10 1.91 7.97 12.40
C SER A 10 1.30 9.31 11.95
N THR A 11 2.16 10.20 11.49
CA THR A 11 1.81 11.44 10.79
C THR A 11 1.02 11.15 9.50
N HIS A 12 1.08 9.92 8.98
CA HIS A 12 0.34 9.47 7.80
C HIS A 12 -1.14 9.17 8.09
N ILE A 13 -1.47 8.67 9.30
CA ILE A 13 -2.86 8.38 9.71
C ILE A 13 -3.71 9.66 9.79
N ARG A 14 -3.12 10.78 10.19
CA ARG A 14 -3.85 12.06 10.25
C ARG A 14 -4.10 12.66 8.87
N PHE A 15 -3.23 12.44 7.89
CA PHE A 15 -3.42 13.04 6.57
C PHE A 15 -4.60 12.43 5.80
N PHE A 16 -4.80 11.11 5.91
CA PHE A 16 -5.89 10.43 5.19
C PHE A 16 -7.28 10.66 5.82
N ILE A 17 -7.37 10.67 7.16
CA ILE A 17 -8.65 10.87 7.86
C ILE A 17 -9.08 12.35 7.85
N THR A 18 -8.12 13.30 7.93
CA THR A 18 -8.46 14.73 7.96
C THR A 18 -8.83 15.28 6.57
N PHE A 19 -8.38 14.64 5.47
CA PHE A 19 -8.74 15.06 4.11
C PHE A 19 -10.21 14.75 3.77
N PHE A 20 -10.79 13.67 4.32
CA PHE A 20 -12.17 13.28 4.06
C PHE A 20 -13.22 14.08 4.86
N LEU A 21 -12.85 14.65 6.01
CA LEU A 21 -13.76 15.44 6.85
C LEU A 21 -13.82 16.94 6.50
N GLY A 22 -12.93 17.43 5.63
CA GLY A 22 -12.83 18.86 5.27
C GLY A 22 -13.68 19.31 4.08
N LEU A 23 -14.40 18.42 3.40
CA LEU A 23 -15.07 18.71 2.13
C LEU A 23 -16.55 19.12 2.25
N VAL A 24 -17.05 19.36 3.46
CA VAL A 24 -18.48 19.69 3.69
C VAL A 24 -18.67 21.03 4.39
N THR A 25 -17.93 22.08 4.02
CA THR A 25 -18.36 23.44 4.36
C THR A 25 -17.96 24.47 3.30
N THR A 26 -19.00 25.10 2.75
CA THR A 26 -19.04 26.42 2.10
C THR A 26 -18.50 26.57 0.68
N GLY A 27 -19.40 26.34 -0.27
CA GLY A 27 -19.36 26.93 -1.61
C GLY A 27 -20.76 26.87 -2.22
N CYS A 28 -21.58 27.90 -1.97
CA CYS A 28 -22.87 28.07 -2.63
C CYS A 28 -22.66 28.24 -4.15
N SER A 29 -22.84 27.18 -4.92
CA SER A 29 -23.19 27.26 -6.33
C SER A 29 -24.49 26.50 -6.56
N ALA A 30 -25.27 27.04 -7.49
CA ALA A 30 -26.66 26.73 -7.77
C ALA A 30 -26.99 25.24 -7.86
N GLY A 31 -28.20 24.91 -7.39
CA GLY A 31 -28.76 23.57 -7.28
C GLY A 31 -28.48 22.66 -8.47
N GLN A 32 -27.75 21.59 -8.18
CA GLN A 32 -28.03 20.31 -8.80
C GLN A 32 -28.75 19.46 -7.77
N THR A 33 -30.03 19.21 -8.01
CA THR A 33 -30.76 18.15 -7.34
C THR A 33 -29.97 16.86 -7.54
N LEU A 34 -29.44 16.31 -6.44
CA LEU A 34 -29.07 14.89 -6.35
C LEU A 34 -30.35 14.12 -6.72
N ASP A 35 -30.47 13.68 -7.96
CA ASP A 35 -31.56 12.80 -8.32
C ASP A 35 -31.25 11.46 -7.65
N ASN A 36 -31.99 11.17 -6.58
CA ASN A 36 -31.82 10.01 -5.70
C ASN A 36 -32.28 8.75 -6.43
N THR A 37 -31.62 8.39 -7.52
CA THR A 37 -31.87 7.12 -8.21
C THR A 37 -31.44 5.97 -7.30
N GLU A 38 -32.17 4.86 -7.36
CA GLU A 38 -31.87 3.66 -6.58
C GLU A 38 -30.45 3.16 -6.88
N GLU A 39 -30.01 3.30 -8.13
CA GLU A 39 -28.70 2.96 -8.64
C GLU A 39 -27.59 3.82 -8.01
N SER A 40 -27.77 5.14 -7.92
CA SER A 40 -26.80 6.05 -7.29
C SER A 40 -26.63 5.76 -5.80
N ASN A 41 -27.75 5.49 -5.11
CA ASN A 41 -27.74 5.11 -3.70
C ASN A 41 -27.05 3.76 -3.45
N LEU A 42 -27.34 2.76 -4.29
CA LEU A 42 -26.70 1.45 -4.20
C LEU A 42 -25.19 1.54 -4.44
N LEU A 43 -24.77 2.29 -5.46
CA LEU A 43 -23.36 2.44 -5.80
C LEU A 43 -22.60 3.19 -4.71
N SER A 44 -23.17 4.27 -4.18
CA SER A 44 -22.60 5.02 -3.05
C SER A 44 -22.41 4.13 -1.82
N LYS A 45 -23.41 3.28 -1.51
CA LYS A 45 -23.31 2.30 -0.42
C LYS A 45 -22.18 1.29 -0.66
N LYS A 46 -22.06 0.75 -1.88
CA LYS A 46 -20.98 -0.19 -2.24
C LYS A 46 -19.59 0.45 -2.11
N VAL A 47 -19.43 1.71 -2.54
CA VAL A 47 -18.16 2.45 -2.41
C VAL A 47 -17.81 2.67 -0.94
N LEU A 48 -18.77 3.06 -0.10
CA LEU A 48 -18.55 3.23 1.34
C LEU A 48 -18.17 1.91 2.02
N GLU A 49 -18.87 0.82 1.71
CA GLU A 49 -18.55 -0.51 2.21
C GLU A 49 -17.14 -0.95 1.79
N ALA A 50 -16.79 -0.79 0.52
CA ALA A 50 -15.46 -1.13 0.02
C ALA A 50 -14.36 -0.27 0.63
N THR A 51 -14.63 1.02 0.91
CA THR A 51 -13.71 1.91 1.62
C THR A 51 -13.43 1.38 3.03
N SER A 52 -14.49 0.99 3.75
CA SER A 52 -14.36 0.43 5.10
C SER A 52 -13.61 -0.90 5.10
N ILE A 53 -13.92 -1.79 4.16
CA ILE A 53 -13.26 -3.09 4.02
C ILE A 53 -11.78 -2.91 3.67
N TYR A 54 -11.45 -2.00 2.75
CA TYR A 54 -10.08 -1.72 2.38
C TYR A 54 -9.29 -1.11 3.55
N GLY A 55 -9.87 -0.16 4.28
CA GLY A 55 -9.27 0.38 5.50
C GLY A 55 -8.96 -0.70 6.55
N ALA A 56 -9.91 -1.61 6.81
CA ALA A 56 -9.70 -2.73 7.72
C ALA A 56 -8.62 -3.70 7.22
N ARG A 57 -8.49 -3.88 5.90
CA ARG A 57 -7.42 -4.71 5.31
C ARG A 57 -6.04 -4.07 5.52
N ILE A 58 -5.91 -2.76 5.33
CA ILE A 58 -4.66 -2.02 5.59
C ILE A 58 -4.24 -2.24 7.05
N GLU A 59 -5.15 -2.03 8.01
CA GLU A 59 -4.87 -2.25 9.43
C GLU A 59 -4.45 -3.69 9.75
N TRP A 60 -5.07 -4.67 9.06
CA TRP A 60 -4.69 -6.07 9.20
C TRP A 60 -3.28 -6.36 8.67
N CYS A 61 -2.91 -5.78 7.52
CA CYS A 61 -1.57 -5.89 6.93
C CYS A 61 -0.50 -5.27 7.84
N ASP A 62 -0.75 -4.07 8.37
CA ASP A 62 0.10 -3.41 9.36
C ASP A 62 0.31 -4.28 10.62
N ALA A 63 -0.75 -4.94 11.09
CA ALA A 63 -0.65 -5.84 12.22
C ALA A 63 0.18 -7.11 11.93
N GLN A 64 0.32 -7.53 10.66
CA GLN A 64 1.20 -8.64 10.29
C GLN A 64 2.68 -8.24 10.35
N ILE A 65 3.01 -7.01 9.95
CA ILE A 65 4.37 -6.46 10.01
C ILE A 65 4.94 -6.61 11.43
N LEU A 66 4.15 -6.24 12.44
CA LEU A 66 4.57 -6.27 13.86
C LEU A 66 4.81 -7.68 14.41
N LYS A 67 4.28 -8.72 13.76
CA LYS A 67 4.43 -10.11 14.20
C LYS A 67 5.65 -10.79 13.58
N TYR A 68 6.28 -10.17 12.60
CA TYR A 68 7.40 -10.75 11.87
C TYR A 68 8.72 -10.38 12.56
N PRO A 69 9.44 -11.33 13.19
CA PRO A 69 10.54 -11.04 14.12
C PRO A 69 11.84 -10.50 13.48
N GLY A 70 11.83 -10.10 12.22
CA GLY A 70 13.03 -9.77 11.46
C GLY A 70 13.84 -11.04 11.13
N VAL A 71 14.26 -11.17 9.87
CA VAL A 71 14.99 -12.36 9.43
C VAL A 71 16.45 -12.05 9.17
N LYS A 72 17.33 -12.98 9.53
CA LYS A 72 18.78 -12.90 9.29
C LYS A 72 19.14 -13.72 8.06
N PHE A 73 19.90 -13.12 7.15
CA PHE A 73 20.47 -13.82 5.99
C PHE A 73 21.69 -14.64 6.41
N ASP A 74 21.82 -15.82 5.79
CA ASP A 74 23.07 -16.56 5.79
C ASP A 74 24.11 -15.83 4.92
N LEU A 75 25.12 -15.26 5.57
CA LEU A 75 26.21 -14.53 4.92
C LEU A 75 27.06 -15.42 4.02
N ASN A 76 27.25 -16.70 4.36
CA ASN A 76 28.00 -17.64 3.53
C ASN A 76 27.22 -17.93 2.25
N ARG A 77 25.89 -18.09 2.37
CA ARG A 77 25.03 -18.27 1.20
C ARG A 77 25.04 -17.05 0.30
N LEU A 78 24.91 -15.84 0.85
CA LEU A 78 25.00 -14.59 0.09
C LEU A 78 26.34 -14.44 -0.64
N LYS A 79 27.46 -14.77 0.03
CA LYS A 79 28.79 -14.78 -0.58
C LYS A 79 28.89 -15.78 -1.73
N SER A 80 28.37 -17.00 -1.56
CA SER A 80 28.39 -18.04 -2.61
C SER A 80 27.58 -17.63 -3.85
N LEU A 81 26.51 -16.86 -3.66
CA LEU A 81 25.69 -16.32 -4.74
C LEU A 81 26.29 -15.07 -5.39
N GLY A 82 27.42 -14.56 -4.89
CA GLY A 82 28.00 -13.29 -5.33
C GLY A 82 27.02 -12.13 -5.16
N ALA A 83 26.21 -12.14 -4.10
CA ALA A 83 25.24 -11.09 -3.84
C ALA A 83 25.94 -9.85 -3.27
N THR A 84 25.75 -8.71 -3.93
CA THR A 84 26.23 -7.42 -3.45
C THR A 84 25.25 -6.80 -2.46
N ARG A 85 25.73 -5.89 -1.62
CA ARG A 85 24.89 -5.12 -0.68
C ARG A 85 23.73 -4.41 -1.40
N THR A 86 24.01 -3.79 -2.55
CA THR A 86 22.99 -3.10 -3.35
C THR A 86 21.91 -4.06 -3.83
N GLU A 87 22.28 -5.23 -4.34
CA GLU A 87 21.31 -6.26 -4.74
C GLU A 87 20.49 -6.77 -3.54
N SER A 88 21.12 -6.93 -2.37
CA SER A 88 20.38 -7.29 -1.15
C SER A 88 19.34 -6.24 -0.79
N ILE A 89 19.70 -4.96 -0.81
CA ILE A 89 18.77 -3.87 -0.52
C ILE A 89 17.63 -3.84 -1.53
N THR A 90 17.93 -3.98 -2.82
CA THR A 90 16.94 -4.05 -3.89
C THR A 90 15.96 -5.21 -3.65
N ALA A 91 16.48 -6.41 -3.35
CA ALA A 91 15.65 -7.58 -3.11
C ALA A 91 14.75 -7.43 -1.89
N VAL A 92 15.30 -7.01 -0.75
CA VAL A 92 14.54 -6.83 0.49
C VAL A 92 13.46 -5.76 0.31
N SER A 93 13.81 -4.64 -0.33
CA SER A 93 12.86 -3.56 -0.57
C SER A 93 11.73 -4.03 -1.49
N PHE A 94 12.06 -4.67 -2.62
CA PHE A 94 11.06 -5.17 -3.56
C PHE A 94 10.11 -6.16 -2.88
N ILE A 95 10.63 -7.16 -2.19
CA ILE A 95 9.82 -8.20 -1.55
C ILE A 95 8.96 -7.59 -0.45
N SER A 96 9.46 -6.60 0.30
CA SER A 96 8.65 -5.89 1.31
C SER A 96 7.43 -5.20 0.70
N PHE A 97 7.64 -4.39 -0.35
CA PHE A 97 6.54 -3.71 -1.04
C PHE A 97 5.58 -4.71 -1.70
N ASN A 98 6.12 -5.75 -2.34
CA ASN A 98 5.32 -6.77 -3.00
C ASN A 98 4.45 -7.56 -2.00
N ASN A 99 5.01 -7.99 -0.88
CA ASN A 99 4.24 -8.72 0.15
C ASN A 99 3.15 -7.84 0.76
N TYR A 100 3.44 -6.55 0.98
CA TYR A 100 2.45 -5.59 1.45
C TYR A 100 1.33 -5.37 0.41
N TYR A 101 1.68 -5.20 -0.86
CA TYR A 101 0.71 -5.10 -1.95
C TYR A 101 -0.16 -6.36 -2.07
N GLU A 102 0.45 -7.55 -2.05
CA GLU A 102 -0.26 -8.83 -2.13
C GLU A 102 -1.21 -9.05 -0.95
N CYS A 103 -0.85 -8.53 0.23
CA CYS A 103 -1.73 -8.51 1.40
C CYS A 103 -3.02 -7.74 1.15
N GLU A 104 -2.94 -6.61 0.44
CA GLU A 104 -4.06 -5.70 0.17
C GLU A 104 -4.79 -5.97 -1.15
N ARG A 105 -4.18 -6.73 -2.06
CA ARG A 105 -4.50 -6.76 -3.49
C ARG A 105 -5.98 -6.96 -3.78
N LYS A 106 -6.63 -7.89 -3.08
CA LYS A 106 -8.04 -8.23 -3.33
C LYS A 106 -8.96 -7.04 -3.02
N GLU A 107 -8.85 -6.50 -1.82
CA GLU A 107 -9.70 -5.39 -1.37
C GLU A 107 -9.36 -4.09 -2.10
N ARG A 108 -8.06 -3.86 -2.39
CA ARG A 108 -7.57 -2.75 -3.21
C ARG A 108 -8.17 -2.77 -4.61
N HIS A 109 -8.15 -3.91 -5.30
CA HIS A 109 -8.77 -4.05 -6.63
C HIS A 109 -10.29 -3.87 -6.61
N ASN A 110 -10.97 -4.39 -5.59
CA ASN A 110 -12.42 -4.20 -5.44
C ASN A 110 -12.76 -2.71 -5.26
N PHE A 111 -12.03 -2.00 -4.41
CA PHE A 111 -12.20 -0.56 -4.20
C PHE A 111 -11.92 0.23 -5.49
N ALA A 112 -10.82 -0.09 -6.18
CA ALA A 112 -10.45 0.49 -7.46
C ALA A 112 -11.55 0.36 -8.52
N PHE A 113 -12.10 -0.85 -8.65
CA PHE A 113 -13.18 -1.16 -9.58
C PHE A 113 -14.42 -0.31 -9.29
N LEU A 114 -14.84 -0.21 -8.03
CA LEU A 114 -16.02 0.57 -7.64
C LEU A 114 -15.83 2.07 -7.87
N LEU A 115 -14.63 2.60 -7.60
CA LEU A 115 -14.30 3.97 -7.97
C LEU A 115 -14.37 4.20 -9.49
N ALA A 116 -13.95 3.22 -10.28
CA ALA A 116 -13.99 3.32 -11.74
C ALA A 116 -15.43 3.26 -12.25
N THR A 117 -16.28 2.43 -11.64
CA THR A 117 -17.72 2.40 -11.91
C THR A 117 -18.35 3.76 -11.59
N LEU A 118 -18.04 4.35 -10.43
CA LEU A 118 -18.57 5.66 -10.03
C LEU A 118 -18.16 6.77 -11.00
N LYS A 119 -16.89 6.78 -11.42
CA LYS A 119 -16.39 7.72 -12.44
C LYS A 119 -17.07 7.52 -13.80
N ASN A 120 -17.24 6.28 -14.24
CA ASN A 120 -17.86 5.99 -15.54
C ASN A 120 -19.33 6.45 -15.59
N LEU A 121 -20.04 6.34 -14.46
CA LEU A 121 -21.45 6.71 -14.35
C LEU A 121 -21.64 8.17 -13.90
N GLN A 122 -20.58 8.97 -13.87
CA GLN A 122 -20.60 10.34 -13.38
C GLN A 122 -21.72 11.19 -14.01
N VAL A 123 -21.81 11.15 -15.34
CA VAL A 123 -22.77 11.95 -16.12
C VAL A 123 -24.19 11.41 -15.97
N GLU A 124 -24.33 10.07 -15.94
CA GLU A 124 -25.64 9.41 -15.84
C GLU A 124 -26.27 9.54 -14.46
N LEU A 125 -25.45 9.54 -13.40
CA LEU A 125 -25.90 9.59 -12.01
C LEU A 125 -25.74 10.97 -11.37
N ASN A 126 -25.25 11.96 -12.12
CA ASN A 126 -24.99 13.33 -11.67
C ASN A 126 -24.18 13.39 -10.35
N VAL A 127 -23.10 12.60 -10.26
CA VAL A 127 -22.23 12.52 -9.08
C VAL A 127 -20.97 13.37 -9.28
N ALA A 128 -20.47 14.06 -8.25
CA ALA A 128 -19.17 14.72 -8.32
C ALA A 128 -18.03 13.71 -8.15
N THR A 129 -17.08 13.65 -9.09
CA THR A 129 -15.97 12.68 -9.07
C THR A 129 -14.58 13.30 -9.13
N ASP A 130 -14.45 14.60 -8.86
CA ASP A 130 -13.20 15.36 -9.04
C ASP A 130 -12.04 14.84 -8.18
N SER A 131 -12.35 14.19 -7.04
CA SER A 131 -11.38 13.56 -6.16
C SER A 131 -11.06 12.10 -6.53
N ILE A 132 -11.87 11.46 -7.39
CA ILE A 132 -11.76 10.03 -7.70
C ILE A 132 -10.51 9.73 -8.51
N GLU A 133 -10.15 10.55 -9.50
CA GLU A 133 -8.95 10.33 -10.31
C GLU A 133 -7.68 10.30 -9.48
N ARG A 134 -7.58 11.21 -8.51
CA ARG A 134 -6.44 11.27 -7.59
C ARG A 134 -6.42 10.05 -6.66
N ILE A 135 -7.57 9.63 -6.15
CA ILE A 135 -7.66 8.46 -5.27
C ILE A 135 -7.32 7.19 -6.05
N GLN A 136 -7.85 7.02 -7.26
CA GLN A 136 -7.56 5.89 -8.12
C GLN A 136 -6.09 5.81 -8.52
N SER A 137 -5.49 6.93 -8.92
CA SER A 137 -4.07 6.91 -9.31
C SER A 137 -3.15 6.46 -8.17
N LEU A 138 -3.43 6.89 -6.95
CA LEU A 138 -2.67 6.51 -5.75
C LEU A 138 -3.00 5.10 -5.24
N ALA A 139 -4.26 4.69 -5.32
CA ALA A 139 -4.74 3.42 -4.78
C ALA A 139 -4.59 2.25 -5.74
N VAL A 140 -4.22 2.45 -7.01
CA VAL A 140 -4.24 1.37 -8.01
C VAL A 140 -2.88 1.16 -8.64
N TYR A 141 -2.22 2.23 -9.08
CA TYR A 141 -1.02 2.08 -9.88
C TYR A 141 0.24 2.21 -9.02
N PRO A 142 1.25 1.36 -9.25
CA PRO A 142 2.55 1.57 -8.67
C PRO A 142 3.16 2.87 -9.21
N SER A 143 3.88 3.58 -8.34
CA SER A 143 4.70 4.72 -8.70
C SER A 143 5.85 4.31 -9.62
N SER A 144 6.43 5.28 -10.34
CA SER A 144 7.62 5.05 -11.16
C SER A 144 8.81 4.49 -10.36
N LYS A 145 8.88 4.79 -9.05
CA LYS A 145 9.92 4.28 -8.15
C LYS A 145 9.72 2.78 -7.87
N GLU A 146 8.48 2.35 -7.66
CA GLU A 146 8.15 0.93 -7.45
C GLU A 146 8.41 0.11 -8.71
N ILE A 147 8.03 0.63 -9.88
CA ILE A 147 8.33 -0.01 -11.18
C ILE A 147 9.85 -0.15 -11.38
N LYS A 148 10.62 0.91 -11.06
CA LYS A 148 12.09 0.83 -11.15
C LYS A 148 12.67 -0.22 -10.21
N LEU A 149 12.14 -0.31 -8.99
CA LEU A 149 12.57 -1.29 -8.00
C LEU A 149 12.29 -2.72 -8.47
N GLU A 150 11.14 -2.97 -9.08
CA GLU A 150 10.81 -4.26 -9.70
C GLU A 150 11.77 -4.59 -10.85
N ILE A 151 12.04 -3.64 -11.75
CA ILE A 151 13.01 -3.82 -12.84
C ILE A 151 14.40 -4.17 -12.28
N ASP A 152 14.85 -3.45 -11.26
CA ASP A 152 16.15 -3.70 -10.64
C ASP A 152 16.18 -5.04 -9.90
N TYR A 153 15.07 -5.47 -9.30
CA TYR A 153 14.92 -6.80 -8.72
C TYR A 153 14.98 -7.91 -9.78
N LEU A 154 14.30 -7.75 -10.91
CA LEU A 154 14.27 -8.73 -11.99
C LEU A 154 15.63 -8.91 -12.70
N LYS A 155 16.55 -7.94 -12.56
CA LYS A 155 17.94 -8.08 -13.02
C LYS A 155 18.77 -9.04 -12.15
N LEU A 156 18.34 -9.36 -10.92
CA LEU A 156 19.00 -10.37 -10.11
C LEU A 156 18.83 -11.75 -10.75
N SER A 157 19.85 -12.60 -10.62
CA SER A 157 19.76 -13.99 -11.06
C SER A 157 18.61 -14.72 -10.34
N ALA A 158 18.02 -15.71 -11.02
CA ALA A 158 16.94 -16.50 -10.45
C ALA A 158 17.31 -17.14 -9.11
N GLU A 159 18.56 -17.58 -8.95
CA GLU A 159 19.08 -18.15 -7.69
C GLU A 159 19.12 -17.13 -6.55
N LYS A 160 19.53 -15.89 -6.83
CA LYS A 160 19.50 -14.80 -5.84
C LYS A 160 18.06 -14.51 -5.42
N ARG A 161 17.16 -14.35 -6.39
CA ARG A 161 15.73 -14.09 -6.13
C ARG A 161 15.10 -15.19 -5.29
N ALA A 162 15.27 -16.45 -5.68
CA ALA A 162 14.76 -17.61 -4.96
C ALA A 162 15.29 -17.69 -3.51
N TYR A 163 16.58 -17.38 -3.30
CA TYR A 163 17.13 -17.31 -1.96
C TYR A 163 16.41 -16.24 -1.11
N TYR A 164 16.32 -15.00 -1.57
CA TYR A 164 15.64 -13.94 -0.81
C TYR A 164 14.16 -14.26 -0.56
N GLU A 165 13.44 -14.77 -1.56
CA GLU A 165 12.04 -15.18 -1.43
C GLU A 165 11.86 -16.31 -0.41
N SER A 166 12.75 -17.32 -0.42
CA SER A 166 12.68 -18.43 0.55
C SER A 166 12.91 -17.98 2.00
N VAL A 167 13.73 -16.94 2.19
CA VAL A 167 14.10 -16.45 3.52
C VAL A 167 13.07 -15.46 4.05
N LEU A 168 12.58 -14.55 3.21
CA LEU A 168 11.62 -13.50 3.58
C LEU A 168 10.16 -13.99 3.53
N GLY A 169 9.88 -15.00 2.70
CA GLY A 169 8.53 -15.51 2.50
C GLY A 169 7.60 -14.49 1.84
N THR A 170 6.30 -14.72 1.98
CA THR A 170 5.24 -13.96 1.29
C THR A 170 4.41 -13.06 2.21
N GLN A 171 4.74 -13.02 3.51
CA GLN A 171 4.01 -12.21 4.49
C GLN A 171 4.60 -10.79 4.57
N PRO A 172 3.79 -9.76 4.89
CA PRO A 172 4.30 -8.43 5.19
C PRO A 172 5.32 -8.46 6.34
N PHE A 173 6.37 -7.66 6.22
CA PHE A 173 7.40 -7.53 7.24
C PHE A 173 7.97 -6.11 7.29
N ASP A 174 8.62 -5.78 8.40
CA ASP A 174 9.22 -4.47 8.62
C ASP A 174 10.54 -4.35 7.85
N LEU A 175 10.52 -3.56 6.77
CA LEU A 175 11.67 -3.33 5.90
C LEU A 175 12.90 -2.83 6.68
N MET A 176 12.71 -1.83 7.54
CA MET A 176 13.81 -1.20 8.26
C MET A 176 14.47 -2.16 9.22
N THR A 177 13.67 -2.95 9.94
CA THR A 177 14.14 -3.99 10.86
C THR A 177 14.94 -5.06 10.11
N VAL A 178 14.50 -5.50 8.93
CA VAL A 178 15.26 -6.46 8.13
C VAL A 178 16.57 -5.84 7.61
N LEU A 179 16.56 -4.60 7.12
CA LEU A 179 17.77 -3.94 6.65
C LEU A 179 18.78 -3.70 7.78
N GLU A 180 18.32 -3.27 8.96
CA GLU A 180 19.15 -3.03 10.14
C GLU A 180 19.75 -4.32 10.68
N SER A 181 18.91 -5.35 10.86
CA SER A 181 19.35 -6.64 11.37
C SER A 181 20.35 -7.33 10.44
N ASN A 182 20.37 -7.02 9.15
CA ASN A 182 21.34 -7.55 8.20
C ASN A 182 22.48 -6.59 7.86
N GLU A 183 22.63 -5.50 8.62
CA GLU A 183 23.69 -4.49 8.45
C GLU A 183 23.70 -3.84 7.05
N LEU A 184 22.57 -3.88 6.33
CA LEU A 184 22.41 -3.37 4.98
C LEU A 184 22.22 -1.85 4.92
N LEU A 185 22.16 -1.16 6.06
CA LEU A 185 22.06 0.31 6.12
C LEU A 185 23.39 1.01 6.35
N ARG A 186 24.43 0.30 6.82
CA ARG A 186 25.75 0.90 7.08
C ARG A 186 26.62 0.86 5.81
N PRO A 187 27.38 1.93 5.52
CA PRO A 187 28.26 2.01 4.36
C PRO A 187 29.40 0.98 4.41
#